data_AF-A0A961FNZ8-F1
#
_entry.id   AF-A0A961FNZ8-F1
#
_cell.length_a   1.000
_cell.length_b   1.000
_cell.length_c   1.000
_cell.angle_alpha   90.00
_cell.angle_beta   90.00
_cell.angle_gamma   90.00
#
_symmetry.space_group_name_H-M   'P 1'
#
loop_
_entity.id
_entity.type
_entity.pdbx_description
1 polymer ?
#
loop_
_entity_poly.entity_id
_entity_poly.type
_entity_poly.pdbx_seq_one_letter_code
_entity_poly.pdbx_strand_id
1 'polypeptide(L)'
;MSNILQEIESQIAGLKTAVTKSNVGVVREIGDGVAKVEGLSDVMLNEMIEFPGGLYGLALNLEETEVGCVLLGAGEHIKAGDEVKTTGRLLSVPVGKSLLGRVVNALGQALDGKGEIKGEAEYPVEKIAPGIITRKSVSVPVQTGIQSIDAMIPIGRGQRELIIGDRQTGK
;
A
#
# COMPACT_ATOMS: atom_id res chain seq x y z
N MET A 1 31.33 -14.20 5.77
CA MET A 1 30.79 -14.47 7.13
C MET A 1 30.88 -13.27 8.06
N SER A 2 31.77 -12.29 7.83
CA SER A 2 31.92 -11.08 8.66
C SER A 2 30.88 -9.97 8.41
N ASN A 3 30.27 -9.92 7.22
CA ASN A 3 29.37 -8.81 6.83
C ASN A 3 28.01 -8.83 7.55
N ILE A 4 27.46 -10.02 7.82
CA ILE A 4 26.13 -10.18 8.46
C ILE A 4 26.20 -9.78 9.94
N LEU A 5 27.28 -10.16 10.64
CA LEU A 5 27.51 -9.77 12.03
C LEU A 5 27.66 -8.25 12.16
N GLN A 6 28.42 -7.62 11.25
CA GLN A 6 28.56 -6.17 11.22
C GLN A 6 27.24 -5.46 10.89
N GLU A 7 26.42 -5.98 9.98
CA GLU A 7 25.09 -5.42 9.69
C GLU A 7 24.19 -5.46 10.93
N ILE A 8 24.12 -6.60 11.62
CA ILE A 8 23.32 -6.77 12.84
C ILE A 8 23.83 -5.86 13.96
N GLU A 9 25.15 -5.81 14.20
CA GLU A 9 25.75 -4.91 15.19
C GLU A 9 25.44 -3.44 14.86
N SER A 10 25.46 -3.06 13.58
CA SER A 10 25.11 -1.70 13.17
C SER A 10 23.63 -1.37 13.41
N GLN A 11 22.72 -2.33 13.18
CA GLN A 11 21.29 -2.15 13.44
C GLN A 11 21.00 -2.03 14.93
N ILE A 12 21.67 -2.82 15.77
CA ILE A 12 21.56 -2.75 17.23
C ILE A 12 22.14 -1.42 17.75
N ALA A 13 23.29 -0.97 17.22
CA ALA A 13 23.88 0.31 17.61
C ALA A 13 23.02 1.52 17.19
N GLY A 14 22.25 1.39 16.10
CA GLY A 14 21.34 2.43 15.59
C GLY A 14 19.99 2.53 16.31
N LEU A 15 19.65 1.58 17.20
CA LEU A 15 18.38 1.54 17.91
C LEU A 15 18.31 2.69 18.94
N LYS A 16 17.58 3.75 18.58
CA LYS A 16 17.24 4.85 19.49
C LYS A 16 15.94 4.51 20.20
N THR A 17 16.03 4.16 21.48
CA THR A 17 14.87 4.01 22.39
C THR A 17 14.31 5.37 22.76
N ALA A 18 13.49 5.93 21.89
CA ALA A 18 12.66 7.10 22.19
C ALA A 18 11.25 6.63 22.57
N VAL A 19 10.73 7.13 23.69
CA VAL A 19 9.33 6.89 24.08
C VAL A 19 8.44 7.74 23.19
N THR A 20 7.75 7.11 22.24
CA THR A 20 6.78 7.78 21.36
C THR A 20 5.36 7.57 21.86
N LYS A 21 4.56 8.65 21.91
CA LYS A 21 3.12 8.54 22.16
C LYS A 21 2.48 7.83 20.96
N SER A 22 1.99 6.61 21.16
CA SER A 22 1.22 5.86 20.16
C SER A 22 -0.26 5.88 20.53
N ASN A 23 -1.12 6.10 19.55
CA ASN A 23 -2.56 5.93 19.71
C ASN A 23 -2.90 4.44 19.52
N VAL A 24 -3.53 3.84 20.52
CA VAL A 24 -3.78 2.39 20.61
C VAL A 24 -5.27 2.16 20.72
N GLY A 25 -5.75 1.10 20.08
CA GLY A 25 -7.12 0.62 20.19
C GLY A 25 -7.16 -0.89 20.43
N VAL A 26 -8.35 -1.40 20.66
CA VAL A 26 -8.59 -2.82 20.90
C VAL A 26 -9.62 -3.34 19.91
N VAL A 27 -9.33 -4.48 19.27
CA VAL A 27 -10.27 -5.13 18.37
C VAL A 27 -11.45 -5.66 19.17
N ARG A 28 -12.67 -5.21 18.85
CA ARG A 28 -13.90 -5.67 19.48
C ARG A 28 -14.50 -6.86 18.74
N GLU A 29 -14.51 -6.77 17.41
CA GLU A 29 -15.09 -7.77 16.52
C GLU A 29 -14.24 -7.88 15.25
N ILE A 30 -14.16 -9.09 14.71
CA ILE A 30 -13.55 -9.36 13.41
C ILE A 30 -14.41 -10.36 12.64
N GLY A 31 -14.69 -10.07 11.37
CA GLY A 31 -15.45 -10.94 10.48
C GLY A 31 -15.27 -10.54 9.02
N ASP A 32 -15.15 -11.52 8.13
CA ASP A 32 -15.08 -11.33 6.68
C ASP A 32 -14.06 -10.27 6.20
N GLY A 33 -12.92 -10.15 6.88
CA GLY A 33 -11.86 -9.18 6.54
C GLY A 33 -12.12 -7.75 7.04
N VAL A 34 -13.15 -7.54 7.85
CA VAL A 34 -13.46 -6.28 8.52
C VAL A 34 -13.23 -6.44 10.02
N ALA A 35 -12.58 -5.46 10.63
CA ALA A 35 -12.37 -5.38 12.07
C ALA A 35 -13.01 -4.10 12.61
N LYS A 36 -13.72 -4.23 13.73
CA LYS A 36 -14.21 -3.10 14.52
C LYS A 36 -13.29 -2.87 15.68
N VAL A 37 -12.73 -1.68 15.77
CA VAL A 37 -11.75 -1.30 16.77
C VAL A 37 -12.33 -0.24 17.69
N GLU A 38 -12.27 -0.46 18.99
CA GLU A 38 -12.60 0.55 19.99
C GLU A 38 -11.35 1.34 20.37
N GLY A 39 -11.49 2.65 20.58
CA GLY A 39 -10.37 3.56 20.83
C GLY A 39 -9.88 4.25 19.57
N LEU A 40 -8.56 4.31 19.36
CA LEU A 40 -7.94 5.04 18.25
C LEU A 40 -8.46 6.48 18.09
N SER A 41 -8.57 7.24 19.18
CA SER A 41 -9.22 8.57 19.20
C SER A 41 -8.64 9.60 18.23
N ASP A 42 -7.34 9.53 17.94
CA ASP A 42 -6.64 10.42 17.01
C ASP A 42 -6.53 9.84 15.57
N VAL A 43 -7.31 8.82 15.19
CA VAL A 43 -7.23 8.21 13.85
C VAL A 43 -7.83 9.09 12.76
N MET A 44 -7.25 9.04 11.57
CA MET A 44 -7.71 9.73 10.37
C MET A 44 -8.42 8.77 9.42
N LEU A 45 -9.32 9.31 8.60
CA LEU A 45 -9.93 8.56 7.50
C LEU A 45 -8.84 8.17 6.49
N ASN A 46 -8.87 6.92 6.02
CA ASN A 46 -7.86 6.32 5.14
C ASN A 46 -6.46 6.20 5.77
N GLU A 47 -6.36 6.21 7.09
CA GLU A 47 -5.12 5.93 7.80
C GLU A 47 -4.82 4.43 7.83
N MET A 48 -3.53 4.09 7.77
CA MET A 48 -3.07 2.74 8.00
C MET A 48 -3.00 2.45 9.50
N ILE A 49 -3.61 1.33 9.89
CA ILE A 49 -3.60 0.80 11.25
C ILE A 49 -2.77 -0.49 11.23
N GLU A 50 -1.84 -0.60 12.16
CA GLU A 50 -1.02 -1.79 12.35
C GLU A 50 -1.70 -2.74 13.33
N PHE A 51 -1.92 -3.97 12.87
CA PHE A 51 -2.43 -5.10 13.64
C PHE A 51 -1.27 -6.01 14.07
N PRO A 52 -1.47 -6.84 15.11
CA PRO A 52 -0.49 -7.85 15.50
C PRO A 52 -0.07 -8.74 14.33
N GLY A 53 1.19 -9.16 14.31
CA GLY A 53 1.71 -10.00 13.23
C GLY A 53 2.14 -9.22 11.98
N GLY A 54 2.18 -7.89 12.04
CA GLY A 54 2.62 -7.03 10.92
C GLY A 54 1.58 -6.91 9.81
N LEU A 55 0.32 -7.24 10.12
CA LEU A 55 -0.82 -7.02 9.22
C LEU A 55 -1.21 -5.55 9.27
N TYR A 56 -1.51 -4.98 8.11
CA TYR A 56 -2.06 -3.62 8.03
C TYR A 56 -3.56 -3.67 7.74
N GLY A 57 -4.27 -2.71 8.30
CA GLY A 57 -5.66 -2.40 7.98
C GLY A 57 -5.83 -0.94 7.58
N LEU A 58 -6.94 -0.64 6.94
CA LEU A 58 -7.31 0.71 6.51
C LEU A 58 -8.54 1.19 7.27
N ALA A 59 -8.45 2.34 7.93
CA ALA A 59 -9.59 2.98 8.57
C ALA A 59 -10.54 3.56 7.51
N LEU A 60 -11.73 2.98 7.37
CA LEU A 60 -12.73 3.43 6.39
C LEU A 60 -13.95 4.10 7.02
N ASN A 61 -14.34 3.65 8.22
CA ASN A 61 -15.47 4.22 8.94
C ASN A 61 -15.01 4.74 10.30
N LEU A 62 -15.33 6.00 10.60
CA LEU A 62 -15.07 6.62 11.89
C LEU A 62 -16.43 6.85 12.57
N GLU A 63 -16.81 5.97 13.49
CA GLU A 63 -18.02 6.11 14.29
C GLU A 63 -17.70 6.77 15.64
N GLU A 64 -18.72 7.10 16.42
CA GLU A 64 -18.52 7.80 17.71
C GLU A 64 -17.73 6.97 18.73
N THR A 65 -17.88 5.65 18.68
CA THR A 65 -17.30 4.73 19.67
C THR A 65 -16.39 3.66 19.05
N GLU A 66 -16.45 3.47 17.74
CA GLU A 66 -15.69 2.43 17.05
C GLU A 66 -15.17 2.89 15.68
N VAL A 67 -14.10 2.25 15.24
CA VAL A 67 -13.44 2.50 13.96
C VAL A 67 -13.54 1.23 13.13
N GLY A 68 -14.21 1.33 11.99
CA GLY A 68 -14.32 0.26 11.01
C GLY A 68 -13.08 0.19 10.14
N CYS A 69 -12.36 -0.93 10.24
CA CYS A 69 -11.10 -1.17 9.55
C CYS A 69 -11.24 -2.32 8.56
N VAL A 70 -10.74 -2.16 7.34
CA VAL A 70 -10.61 -3.28 6.39
C VAL A 70 -9.19 -3.81 6.43
N LEU A 71 -9.04 -5.12 6.62
CA LEU A 71 -7.74 -5.79 6.70
C LEU A 71 -7.13 -5.95 5.30
N LEU A 72 -5.86 -5.59 5.15
CA LEU A 72 -5.10 -5.68 3.90
C LEU A 72 -4.26 -6.96 3.88
N GLY A 73 -4.92 -8.10 4.10
CA GLY A 73 -4.27 -9.41 4.17
C GLY A 73 -5.13 -10.46 4.90
N ALA A 74 -4.53 -11.61 5.20
CA ALA A 74 -5.21 -12.70 5.90
C ALA A 74 -5.36 -12.38 7.39
N GLY A 75 -6.59 -12.12 7.84
CA GLY A 75 -6.92 -11.79 9.23
C GLY A 75 -7.09 -12.97 10.18
N GLU A 76 -6.78 -14.21 9.77
CA GLU A 76 -7.09 -15.44 10.54
C GLU A 76 -6.43 -15.48 11.93
N HIS A 77 -5.33 -14.76 12.11
CA HIS A 77 -4.58 -14.71 13.37
C HIS A 77 -5.07 -13.60 14.31
N ILE A 78 -5.90 -12.67 13.82
CA ILE A 78 -6.42 -11.55 14.60
C ILE A 78 -7.66 -11.99 15.37
N LYS A 79 -7.75 -11.57 16.63
CA LYS A 79 -8.83 -11.93 17.55
C LYS A 79 -9.37 -10.70 18.27
N ALA A 80 -10.58 -10.82 18.79
CA ALA A 80 -11.11 -9.82 19.71
C ALA A 80 -10.22 -9.73 20.96
N GLY A 81 -9.93 -8.51 21.40
CA GLY A 81 -9.00 -8.19 22.47
C GLY A 81 -7.59 -7.83 22.00
N ASP A 82 -7.27 -8.02 20.72
CA ASP A 82 -5.95 -7.66 20.19
C ASP A 82 -5.73 -6.14 20.17
N GLU A 83 -4.53 -5.73 20.56
CA GLU A 83 -4.12 -4.32 20.47
C GLU A 83 -3.73 -3.95 19.05
N VAL A 84 -4.23 -2.79 18.59
CA VAL A 84 -3.90 -2.21 17.29
C VAL A 84 -3.39 -0.79 17.46
N LYS A 85 -2.57 -0.33 16.51
CA LYS A 85 -1.89 0.96 16.61
C LYS A 85 -2.08 1.78 15.35
N THR A 86 -2.30 3.08 15.50
CA THR A 86 -2.25 3.96 14.33
C THR A 86 -0.80 4.20 13.90
N THR A 87 -0.59 4.34 12.58
CA THR A 87 0.74 4.61 12.02
C THR A 87 1.02 6.11 11.87
N GLY A 88 0.01 6.97 12.02
CA GLY A 88 0.06 8.41 11.75
C GLY A 88 0.13 8.74 10.27
N ARG A 89 -0.11 7.76 9.39
CA ARG A 89 0.12 7.86 7.95
C ARG A 89 -1.11 7.39 7.18
N LEU A 90 -1.54 8.19 6.23
CA LEU A 90 -2.50 7.76 5.21
C LEU A 90 -1.92 6.60 4.40
N LEU A 91 -2.80 5.81 3.79
CA LEU A 91 -2.42 4.71 2.90
C LEU A 91 -1.35 5.15 1.90
N SER A 92 -0.15 4.64 2.10
CA SER A 92 1.05 5.00 1.35
C SER A 92 1.83 3.74 0.99
N VAL A 93 2.51 3.78 -0.15
CA VAL A 93 3.32 2.68 -0.64
C VAL A 93 4.73 3.15 -0.99
N PRO A 94 5.74 2.28 -0.83
CA PRO A 94 7.10 2.60 -1.23
C PRO A 94 7.17 2.76 -2.75
N VAL A 95 7.86 3.81 -3.21
CA VAL A 95 8.10 4.10 -4.63
C VAL A 95 9.59 4.30 -4.88
N GLY A 96 10.03 4.01 -6.09
CA GLY A 96 11.43 4.19 -6.50
C GLY A 96 11.82 3.29 -7.66
N LYS A 97 13.01 3.50 -8.21
CA LYS A 97 13.52 2.66 -9.32
C LYS A 97 13.86 1.24 -8.87
N SER A 98 14.02 1.02 -7.57
CA SER A 98 14.26 -0.29 -6.95
C SER A 98 13.12 -1.30 -7.16
N LEU A 99 11.92 -0.84 -7.52
CA LEU A 99 10.78 -1.70 -7.86
C LEU A 99 10.89 -2.36 -9.24
N LEU A 100 11.73 -1.83 -10.13
CA LEU A 100 11.84 -2.34 -11.51
C LEU A 100 12.29 -3.81 -11.51
N GLY A 101 11.48 -4.67 -12.11
CA GLY A 101 11.75 -6.12 -12.21
C GLY A 101 11.46 -6.93 -10.94
N ARG A 102 10.81 -6.33 -9.94
CA ARG A 102 10.36 -7.00 -8.71
C ARG A 102 8.89 -7.40 -8.81
N VAL A 103 8.51 -8.42 -8.03
CA VAL A 103 7.10 -8.76 -7.79
C VAL A 103 6.72 -8.29 -6.40
N VAL A 104 5.68 -7.47 -6.30
CA VAL A 104 5.22 -6.85 -5.05
C VAL A 104 3.74 -7.11 -4.79
N ASN A 105 3.35 -7.07 -3.51
CA ASN A 105 1.95 -7.01 -3.12
C ASN A 105 1.40 -5.57 -3.24
N ALA A 106 0.12 -5.39 -2.91
CA ALA A 106 -0.55 -4.09 -2.98
C ALA A 106 0.04 -3.02 -2.01
N LEU A 107 0.77 -3.45 -0.98
CA LEU A 107 1.46 -2.58 -0.03
C LEU A 107 2.92 -2.30 -0.42
N GLY A 108 3.37 -2.80 -1.58
CA GLY A 108 4.74 -2.63 -2.07
C GLY A 108 5.77 -3.56 -1.44
N GLN A 109 5.35 -4.56 -0.67
CA GLN A 109 6.25 -5.57 -0.08
C GLN A 109 6.61 -6.64 -1.12
N ALA A 110 7.85 -7.12 -1.10
CA ALA A 110 8.35 -8.10 -2.07
C ALA A 110 7.74 -9.50 -1.88
N LEU A 111 7.29 -10.12 -2.97
CA LEU A 111 6.79 -11.50 -3.01
C LEU A 111 7.72 -12.46 -3.76
N ASP A 112 8.79 -11.94 -4.39
CA ASP A 112 9.70 -12.72 -5.24
C ASP A 112 10.86 -13.41 -4.50
N GLY A 113 10.95 -13.26 -3.17
CA GLY A 113 12.00 -13.87 -2.35
C GLY A 113 13.40 -13.30 -2.56
N LYS A 114 13.56 -12.21 -3.33
CA LYS A 114 14.87 -11.58 -3.64
C LYS A 114 15.33 -10.57 -2.58
N GLY A 115 14.82 -10.69 -1.36
CA GLY A 115 15.05 -9.75 -0.26
C GLY A 115 14.16 -8.50 -0.30
N GLU A 116 14.34 -7.60 0.65
CA GLU A 116 13.51 -6.41 0.80
C GLU A 116 13.73 -5.39 -0.34
N ILE A 117 12.71 -4.57 -0.58
CA ILE A 117 12.78 -3.46 -1.53
C ILE A 117 12.98 -2.18 -0.73
N LYS A 118 14.16 -1.57 -0.87
CA LYS A 118 14.40 -0.24 -0.32
C LYS A 118 13.75 0.79 -1.24
N GLY A 119 12.57 1.29 -0.85
CA GLY A 119 11.92 2.42 -1.50
C GLY A 119 12.78 3.69 -1.38
N GLU A 120 12.73 4.55 -2.39
CA GLU A 120 13.40 5.86 -2.34
C GLU A 120 12.56 6.88 -1.56
N ALA A 121 11.23 6.73 -1.62
CA ALA A 121 10.25 7.53 -0.91
C ALA A 121 8.97 6.72 -0.67
N GLU A 122 8.14 7.21 0.25
CA GLU A 122 6.75 6.77 0.42
C GLU A 122 5.84 7.71 -0.34
N TYR A 123 4.85 7.17 -1.06
CA TYR A 123 3.89 7.96 -1.81
C TYR A 123 2.45 7.59 -1.45
N PRO A 124 1.57 8.56 -1.17
CA PRO A 124 0.17 8.28 -0.83
C PRO A 124 -0.56 7.68 -2.04
N VAL A 125 -1.34 6.63 -1.78
CA VAL A 125 -2.15 5.96 -2.82
C VAL A 125 -3.28 6.86 -3.28
N GLU A 126 -3.96 7.51 -2.34
CA GLU A 126 -5.03 8.46 -2.63
C GLU A 126 -4.45 9.88 -2.78
N LYS A 127 -4.51 10.40 -4.01
CA LYS A 127 -4.06 11.76 -4.32
C LYS A 127 -4.92 12.36 -5.43
N ILE A 128 -5.24 13.64 -5.27
CA ILE A 128 -5.95 14.41 -6.30
C ILE A 128 -5.11 14.44 -7.58
N ALA A 129 -5.73 14.06 -8.70
CA ALA A 129 -5.09 14.05 -10.00
C ALA A 129 -4.70 15.46 -10.47
N PRO A 130 -3.72 15.60 -11.39
CA PRO A 130 -3.35 16.89 -11.95
C PRO A 130 -4.52 17.64 -12.59
N GLY A 131 -4.63 18.94 -12.26
CA GLY A 131 -5.65 19.85 -12.79
C GLY A 131 -5.45 20.18 -14.26
N ILE A 132 -6.38 20.94 -14.85
CA ILE A 132 -6.42 21.21 -16.31
C ILE A 132 -5.12 21.87 -16.80
N ILE A 133 -4.64 22.91 -16.10
CA ILE A 133 -3.49 23.72 -16.51
C ILE A 133 -2.19 22.90 -16.57
N THR A 134 -2.05 21.91 -15.68
CA THR A 134 -0.85 21.05 -15.61
C THR A 134 -0.80 19.97 -16.69
N ARG A 135 -1.88 19.78 -17.45
CA ARG A 135 -1.95 18.76 -18.49
C ARG A 135 -1.37 19.27 -19.80
N LYS A 136 -0.82 18.34 -20.59
CA LYS A 136 -0.35 18.59 -21.96
C LYS A 136 -1.09 17.67 -22.92
N SER A 137 -1.35 18.15 -24.13
CA SER A 137 -1.93 17.32 -25.19
C SER A 137 -1.07 16.09 -25.46
N VAL A 138 -1.73 14.93 -25.54
CA VAL A 138 -1.11 13.67 -25.89
C VAL A 138 -0.60 13.76 -27.34
N SER A 139 0.71 13.58 -27.51
CA SER A 139 1.40 13.80 -28.81
C SER A 139 2.51 12.79 -29.09
N VAL A 140 2.87 11.95 -28.10
CA VAL A 140 3.91 10.93 -28.23
C VAL A 140 3.23 9.56 -28.31
N PRO A 141 3.50 8.73 -29.32
CA PRO A 141 2.89 7.41 -29.44
C PRO A 141 3.45 6.43 -28.40
N VAL A 142 2.62 5.46 -28.00
CA VAL A 142 3.00 4.25 -27.27
C VAL A 142 2.84 3.10 -28.25
N GLN A 143 3.96 2.55 -28.72
CA GLN A 143 3.95 1.47 -29.70
C GLN A 143 3.64 0.15 -29.01
N THR A 144 2.61 -0.55 -29.49
CA THR A 144 2.22 -1.87 -28.96
C THR A 144 2.89 -3.01 -29.72
N GLY A 145 3.27 -2.78 -30.99
CA GLY A 145 3.76 -3.80 -31.90
C GLY A 145 2.65 -4.63 -32.53
N ILE A 146 1.38 -4.32 -32.25
CA ILE A 146 0.21 -4.99 -32.82
C ILE A 146 -0.34 -4.12 -33.94
N GLN A 147 -0.20 -4.59 -35.19
CA GLN A 147 -0.55 -3.79 -36.38
C GLN A 147 -1.99 -3.26 -36.36
N SER A 148 -2.95 -4.06 -35.91
CA SER A 148 -4.36 -3.64 -35.84
C SER A 148 -4.57 -2.51 -34.83
N ILE A 149 -3.84 -2.50 -33.71
CA ILE A 149 -3.92 -1.44 -32.71
C ILE A 149 -3.16 -0.21 -33.21
N ASP A 150 -1.88 -0.36 -33.57
CA ASP A 150 -1.03 0.79 -33.92
C ASP A 150 -1.50 1.53 -35.19
N ALA A 151 -2.20 0.85 -36.12
CA ALA A 151 -2.72 1.46 -37.34
C ALA A 151 -4.16 1.99 -37.21
N MET A 152 -5.06 1.27 -36.52
CA MET A 152 -6.49 1.64 -36.48
C MET A 152 -6.88 2.36 -35.18
N ILE A 153 -6.27 2.01 -34.05
CA ILE A 153 -6.59 2.55 -32.72
C ILE A 153 -5.28 2.89 -31.98
N PRO A 154 -4.50 3.88 -32.49
CA PRO A 154 -3.19 4.20 -31.92
C PRO A 154 -3.31 4.72 -30.49
N ILE A 155 -2.41 4.28 -29.61
CA ILE A 155 -2.39 4.68 -28.20
C ILE A 155 -1.31 5.75 -27.98
N GLY A 156 -1.68 6.88 -27.36
CA GLY A 156 -0.74 7.93 -27.00
C GLY A 156 -0.27 7.89 -25.54
N ARG A 157 0.92 8.42 -25.26
CA ARG A 157 1.49 8.51 -23.91
C ARG A 157 0.68 9.50 -23.07
N GLY A 158 0.02 8.99 -22.02
CA GLY A 158 -0.91 9.75 -21.19
C GLY A 158 -2.39 9.54 -21.53
N GLN A 159 -2.70 8.71 -22.53
CA GLN A 159 -4.04 8.23 -22.82
C GLN A 159 -4.45 7.08 -21.89
N ARG A 160 -5.75 6.91 -21.69
CA ARG A 160 -6.34 5.71 -21.08
C ARG A 160 -7.10 4.97 -22.17
N GLU A 161 -6.72 3.73 -22.43
CA GLU A 161 -7.33 2.89 -23.46
C GLU A 161 -7.95 1.66 -22.80
N LEU A 162 -9.26 1.44 -23.02
CA LEU A 162 -9.98 0.32 -22.43
C LEU A 162 -9.82 -0.91 -23.31
N ILE A 163 -9.30 -2.00 -22.76
CA ILE A 163 -9.31 -3.31 -23.39
C ILE A 163 -10.45 -4.14 -22.77
N ILE A 164 -11.49 -4.44 -23.55
CA ILE A 164 -12.70 -5.13 -23.09
C ILE A 164 -13.07 -6.31 -24.01
N GLY A 165 -13.61 -7.37 -23.42
CA GLY A 165 -14.13 -8.54 -24.16
C GLY A 165 -14.39 -9.74 -23.23
N ASP A 166 -14.75 -10.88 -23.80
CA ASP A 166 -15.05 -12.11 -23.04
C ASP A 166 -13.82 -12.85 -22.53
N ARG A 167 -14.05 -13.94 -21.79
CA ARG A 167 -12.98 -14.86 -21.36
C ARG A 167 -12.29 -15.47 -22.59
N GLN A 168 -10.98 -15.71 -22.48
CA GLN A 168 -10.17 -16.37 -23.53
C GLN A 168 -10.11 -15.62 -24.88
N THR A 169 -10.18 -14.29 -24.85
CA THR A 169 -10.14 -13.45 -26.06
C THR A 169 -8.78 -12.76 -26.32
N GLY A 170 -7.76 -13.07 -25.51
CA GLY A 170 -6.41 -12.48 -25.66
C GLY A 170 -6.21 -11.13 -24.98
N LYS A 171 -7.02 -10.81 -23.97
CA LYS A 171 -6.69 -9.79 -22.95
C LYS A 171 -5.82 -10.43 -21.87
#